data_AF-R8QUK7-F1
#
_entry.id   AF-R8QUK7-F1
#
_cell.length_a   1.000
_cell.length_b   1.000
_cell.length_c   1.000
_cell.angle_alpha   90.00
_cell.angle_beta   90.00
_cell.angle_gamma   90.00
#
_symmetry.space_group_name_H-M   'P 1'
#
loop_
_entity.id
_entity.type
_entity.pdbx_description
1 polymer ?
#
loop_
_entity_poly.entity_id
_entity_poly.type
_entity_poly.pdbx_seq_one_letter_code
_entity_poly.pdbx_strand_id
1 'polypeptide(L)' 'MLTSIIILTHNQLQYTKECIQSIRTYTVEQEYELIVVDNASTDGTVEWL' A
#
# COMPACT_ATOMS: atom_id res chain seq x y z
N MET A 1 -11.90 -5.72 15.82
CA MET A 1 -11.79 -6.73 14.74
C MET A 1 -10.72 -6.23 13.80
N LEU A 2 -9.74 -7.04 13.43
CA LEU A 2 -8.67 -6.64 12.52
C LEU A 2 -9.19 -6.70 11.07
N THR A 3 -8.91 -5.68 10.26
CA THR A 3 -9.27 -5.63 8.83
C THR A 3 -8.04 -5.81 7.95
N SER A 4 -8.06 -6.77 7.03
CA SER A 4 -6.97 -6.95 6.05
C SER A 4 -7.24 -6.11 4.81
N ILE A 5 -6.33 -5.19 4.48
CA ILE A 5 -6.39 -4.35 3.27
C ILE A 5 -5.33 -4.85 2.28
N ILE A 6 -5.79 -5.39 1.15
CA ILE A 6 -4.92 -5.96 0.11
C ILE A 6 -4.85 -4.98 -1.07
N ILE A 7 -3.64 -4.57 -1.45
CA ILE A 7 -3.38 -3.64 -2.55
C ILE A 7 -2.55 -4.33 -3.63
N LEU A 8 -3.06 -4.41 -4.85
CA LEU A 8 -2.27 -4.80 -6.03
C LEU A 8 -1.73 -3.54 -6.70
N THR A 9 -0.42 -3.51 -7.01
CA THR A 9 0.21 -2.38 -7.69
C THR A 9 1.10 -2.83 -8.86
N HIS A 10 1.21 -1.95 -9.87
CA HIS A 10 2.08 -2.15 -11.03
C HIS A 10 2.43 -0.80 -11.69
N ASN A 11 3.68 -0.37 -11.59
CA ASN A 11 4.20 0.89 -12.13
C ASN A 11 3.38 2.13 -11.72
N GLN A 12 3.02 2.23 -10.43
CA GLN A 12 2.22 3.33 -9.89
C GLN A 12 2.85 3.88 -8.60
N LEU A 13 4.14 4.18 -8.62
CA LEU A 13 4.87 4.66 -7.44
C LEU A 13 4.13 5.78 -6.69
N GLN A 14 3.75 6.86 -7.38
CA GLN A 14 3.13 8.03 -6.72
C GLN A 14 1.78 7.68 -6.09
N TYR A 15 0.89 7.00 -6.81
CA TYR A 15 -0.42 6.62 -6.27
C TYR A 15 -0.32 5.59 -5.16
N THR A 16 0.67 4.68 -5.21
CA THR A 16 0.89 3.70 -4.13
C THR A 16 1.29 4.43 -2.84
N LYS A 17 2.13 5.48 -2.93
CA LYS A 17 2.47 6.35 -1.79
C LYS A 17 1.25 7.05 -1.22
N GLU A 18 0.48 7.71 -2.08
CA GLU A 18 -0.71 8.46 -1.67
C GLU A 18 -1.76 7.55 -1.02
N CYS A 19 -1.98 6.37 -1.59
CA CYS A 19 -2.91 5.37 -1.05
C CYS A 19 -2.50 4.89 0.34
N ILE A 20 -1.25 4.45 0.51
CA ILE A 20 -0.74 3.98 1.80
C ILE A 20 -0.74 5.12 2.84
N GLN A 21 -0.39 6.34 2.43
CA GLN A 21 -0.43 7.50 3.32
C GLN A 21 -1.86 7.83 3.76
N SER A 22 -2.84 7.77 2.86
CA SER A 22 -4.25 7.97 3.18
C SER A 22 -4.73 6.95 4.21
N ILE A 23 -4.43 5.66 4.00
CA ILE A 23 -4.82 4.60 4.93
C ILE A 23 -4.22 4.83 6.33
N ARG A 24 -2.93 5.12 6.41
CA ARG A 24 -2.23 5.44 7.67
C ARG A 24 -2.77 6.70 8.36
N THR A 25 -3.26 7.67 7.58
CA THR A 25 -3.78 8.93 8.13
C THR A 25 -5.18 8.77 8.72
N TYR A 26 -6.02 7.92 8.12
CA TYR A 26 -7.44 7.84 8.42
C TYR A 26 -7.89 6.54 9.09
N THR A 27 -6.99 5.57 9.26
CA THR A 27 -7.30 4.28 9.90
C THR A 27 -6.39 4.08 11.11
N VAL A 28 -6.94 3.59 12.22
CA VAL A 28 -6.19 3.32 13.45
C VAL A 28 -5.20 2.16 13.21
N GLU A 29 -3.92 2.40 13.45
CA GLU A 29 -2.80 1.48 13.12
C GLU A 29 -2.97 0.04 13.62
N GLN A 30 -3.69 -0.16 14.73
CA GLN A 30 -3.91 -1.47 15.36
C GLN A 30 -5.19 -2.18 14.88
N GLU A 31 -5.96 -1.55 14.00
CA GLU A 31 -7.24 -2.07 13.50
C GLU A 31 -7.14 -2.67 12.09
N TYR A 32 -5.98 -2.56 11.45
CA TYR A 32 -5.76 -3.11 10.11
C TYR A 32 -4.36 -3.71 9.91
N GLU A 33 -4.25 -4.56 8.90
CA GLU A 33 -2.98 -4.94 8.29
C GLU A 33 -2.97 -4.53 6.81
N LEU A 34 -1.81 -4.14 6.29
CA LEU A 34 -1.61 -3.79 4.89
C LEU A 34 -0.78 -4.87 4.20
N ILE A 35 -1.34 -5.48 3.16
CA ILE A 35 -0.68 -6.48 2.33
C ILE A 35 -0.57 -5.89 0.93
N VAL A 36 0.65 -5.58 0.49
CA VAL A 36 0.90 -5.05 -0.85
C VAL A 36 1.48 -6.14 -1.73
N VAL A 37 0.86 -6.36 -2.88
CA VAL A 37 1.32 -7.30 -3.92
C VAL A 37 1.74 -6.47 -5.13
N ASP A 38 3.04 -6.47 -5.41
CA ASP A 38 3.59 -5.86 -6.61
C ASP A 38 3.57 -6.85 -7.79
N ASN A 39 3.20 -6.37 -8.97
CA ASN A 39 3.13 -7.18 -10.19
C ASN A 39 4.32 -6.92 -11.13
N ALA A 40 5.55 -7.02 -10.60
CA ALA A 40 6.81 -6.81 -11.31
C ALA A 40 7.00 -5.38 -11.84
N SER A 41 6.79 -4.38 -10.98
CA SER A 41 7.05 -2.98 -11.31
C SER A 41 8.53 -2.73 -11.61
N THR A 42 8.78 -1.74 -12.46
CA THR A 42 10.13 -1.29 -12.90
C THR A 42 10.33 0.20 -12.74
N ASP A 43 9.39 0.89 -12.06
CA ASP A 43 9.34 2.35 -11.91
C ASP A 43 9.84 2.85 -10.53
N GLY A 44 10.42 1.97 -9.71
CA GLY A 44 10.82 2.30 -8.34
C GLY A 44 9.78 1.93 -7.27
N THR A 45 8.63 1.35 -7.65
CA THR A 45 7.58 0.95 -6.69
C THR A 45 8.08 -0.07 -5.67
N VAL A 46 8.81 -1.09 -6.11
CA VAL A 46 9.31 -2.17 -5.25
C VAL A 46 10.36 -1.66 -4.25
N GLU A 47 11.25 -0.78 -4.68
CA GLU A 47 12.32 -0.22 -3.84
C GLU A 47 11.79 0.70 -2.73
N TRP A 48 10.58 1.23 -2.90
CA TRP A 48 9.96 2.12 -1.94
C TRP A 48 9.07 1.41 -0.91
N LEU A 49 8.42 0.30 -1.30
CA LEU A 49 7.54 -0.51 -0.45
C LEU A 49 8.29 -1.17 0.72
#